data_AF-A0A4P6DSY0-F1
#
_entry.id   AF-A0A4P6DSY0-F1
#
_cell.length_a   1.000
_cell.length_b   1.000
_cell.length_c   1.000
_cell.angle_alpha   90.00
_cell.angle_beta   90.00
_cell.angle_gamma   90.00
#
_symmetry.space_group_name_H-M   'P 1'
#
loop_
_entity.id
_entity.type
_entity.pdbx_description
1 polymer ?
#
loop_
_entity_poly.entity_id
_entity_poly.type
_entity_poly.pdbx_seq_one_letter_code
_entity_poly.pdbx_strand_id
1 'polypeptide(L)'
;MPAPVYATLGNADRDESQEAIDLNIVDSSGKHVDLGGGQAEPGDGSITAAKLAASAVETEKIKDAAVTEAKIADAAVTGEKIADGAVTDDKIAAGTINADKLAPGVIPTAATTSVTGLVKQAAHVADPAGEAPTKAEFIALRDALVAAGQMAAA
;
A
#
# COMPACT_ATOMS: atom_id res chain seq x y z
N MET A 1 -3.68 -27.35 -78.30
CA MET A 1 -3.25 -26.43 -77.23
C MET A 1 -2.87 -27.29 -76.02
N PRO A 2 -1.65 -27.22 -75.46
CA PRO A 2 -1.28 -28.04 -74.30
C PRO A 2 -1.96 -27.53 -73.02
N ALA A 3 -2.36 -28.45 -72.14
CA ALA A 3 -3.03 -28.15 -70.86
C ALA A 3 -2.05 -27.52 -69.84
N PRO A 4 -2.51 -26.67 -68.91
CA PRO A 4 -1.65 -26.11 -67.87
C PRO A 4 -1.19 -27.20 -66.91
N VAL A 5 0.12 -27.26 -66.66
CA VAL A 5 0.73 -28.16 -65.69
C VAL A 5 0.71 -27.46 -64.33
N TYR A 6 0.01 -28.06 -63.36
CA TYR A 6 0.05 -27.60 -61.97
C TYR A 6 1.06 -28.46 -61.21
N ALA A 7 2.15 -27.84 -60.74
CA ALA A 7 3.07 -28.49 -59.81
C ALA A 7 2.46 -28.41 -58.39
N THR A 8 2.29 -29.56 -57.75
CA THR A 8 2.04 -29.62 -56.31
C THR A 8 3.39 -29.71 -55.62
N LEU A 9 3.76 -28.68 -54.85
CA LEU A 9 4.97 -28.67 -54.03
C LEU A 9 4.81 -29.74 -52.93
N GLY A 10 5.28 -30.95 -53.22
CA GLY A 10 5.51 -32.00 -52.24
C GLY A 10 6.96 -31.99 -51.80
N ASN A 11 7.22 -32.35 -50.55
CA ASN A 11 8.53 -32.39 -49.88
C ASN A 11 9.61 -33.28 -50.56
N ALA A 12 9.34 -33.78 -51.76
CA ALA A 12 10.17 -34.68 -52.57
C ALA A 12 10.95 -33.97 -53.69
N ASP A 13 10.76 -32.66 -53.91
CA ASP A 13 11.54 -31.85 -54.87
C ASP A 13 12.86 -31.35 -54.25
N ARG A 14 13.55 -32.24 -53.52
CA ARG A 14 14.94 -32.01 -53.07
C ARG A 14 15.88 -32.36 -54.22
N ASP A 15 15.93 -31.49 -55.22
CA ASP A 15 17.10 -31.43 -56.09
C ASP A 15 18.31 -31.07 -55.23
N GLU A 16 19.44 -31.75 -55.45
CA GLU A 16 20.68 -31.59 -54.69
C GLU A 16 21.29 -30.18 -54.86
N SER A 17 20.73 -29.36 -55.77
CA SER A 17 20.99 -27.93 -55.92
C SER A 17 20.03 -27.01 -55.12
N GLN A 18 19.01 -27.56 -54.46
CA GLN A 18 18.03 -26.80 -53.69
C GLN A 18 18.57 -26.57 -52.28
N GLU A 19 19.04 -25.34 -52.06
CA GLU A 19 19.16 -24.75 -50.73
C GLU A 19 17.86 -25.00 -49.96
N ALA A 20 17.98 -25.25 -48.65
CA ALA A 20 16.90 -25.73 -47.79
C ALA A 20 15.52 -25.12 -48.13
N ILE A 21 14.45 -25.92 -48.02
CA ILE A 21 13.10 -25.35 -47.93
C ILE A 21 13.08 -24.52 -46.65
N ASP A 22 13.41 -23.23 -46.77
CA ASP A 22 13.41 -22.30 -45.67
C ASP A 22 11.95 -22.11 -45.26
N LEU A 23 11.65 -22.43 -44.00
CA LEU A 23 10.35 -22.14 -43.43
C LEU A 23 10.20 -20.61 -43.40
N ASN A 24 9.45 -20.06 -44.36
CA ASN A 24 9.23 -18.61 -44.44
C ASN A 24 8.21 -18.17 -43.38
N ILE A 25 8.69 -17.84 -42.19
CA ILE A 25 7.88 -17.19 -41.16
C ILE A 25 8.02 -15.69 -41.37
N VAL A 26 6.93 -15.05 -41.81
CA VAL A 26 6.85 -13.59 -41.97
C VAL A 26 5.96 -12.95 -40.91
N ASP A 27 6.23 -11.69 -40.58
CA ASP A 27 5.31 -10.87 -39.79
C ASP A 27 4.09 -10.41 -40.63
N SER A 28 3.16 -9.68 -40.01
CA SER A 28 1.95 -9.16 -40.69
C SER A 28 2.22 -8.20 -41.86
N SER A 29 3.47 -7.74 -42.03
CA SER A 29 3.92 -6.89 -43.14
C SER A 29 4.67 -7.66 -44.24
N GLY A 30 4.84 -8.98 -44.08
CA GLY A 30 5.54 -9.84 -45.04
C GLY A 30 7.07 -9.86 -44.88
N LYS A 31 7.61 -9.29 -43.79
CA LYS A 31 9.04 -9.32 -43.50
C LYS A 31 9.40 -10.62 -42.77
N HIS A 32 10.47 -11.30 -43.19
CA HIS A 32 10.97 -12.49 -42.51
C HIS A 32 11.25 -12.20 -41.02
N VAL A 33 10.70 -13.02 -40.14
CA VAL A 33 10.97 -13.01 -38.70
C VAL A 33 12.30 -13.72 -38.48
N ASP A 34 13.34 -12.95 -38.12
CA ASP A 34 14.64 -13.51 -37.77
C ASP A 34 14.55 -14.23 -36.42
N LEU A 35 14.64 -15.57 -36.44
CA LEU A 35 14.65 -16.43 -35.26
C LEU A 35 16.08 -16.81 -34.82
N GLY A 36 17.11 -16.25 -35.47
CA GLY A 36 18.51 -16.67 -35.37
C GLY A 36 19.26 -16.20 -34.11
N GLY A 37 18.59 -15.62 -33.12
CA GLY A 37 19.27 -15.22 -31.86
C GLY A 37 18.54 -14.23 -30.96
N GLY A 38 17.37 -13.72 -31.34
CA GLY A 38 16.52 -12.87 -30.51
C GLY A 38 15.13 -13.49 -30.38
N GLN A 39 14.64 -13.63 -29.15
CA GLN A 39 13.26 -14.02 -28.90
C GLN A 39 12.32 -13.05 -29.63
N ALA A 40 11.22 -13.54 -30.21
CA ALA A 40 10.15 -12.65 -30.64
C ALA A 40 9.67 -11.85 -29.43
N GLU A 41 9.97 -10.56 -29.39
CA GLU A 41 9.56 -9.70 -28.28
C GLU A 41 8.04 -9.55 -28.31
N PRO A 42 7.34 -9.82 -27.20
CA PRO A 42 5.92 -9.55 -27.13
C PRO A 42 5.67 -8.06 -27.37
N GLY A 43 4.80 -7.73 -28.32
CA GLY A 43 4.36 -6.35 -28.51
C GLY A 43 3.67 -5.80 -27.26
N ASP A 44 3.66 -4.48 -27.11
CA ASP A 44 3.06 -3.79 -25.97
C ASP A 44 1.62 -4.25 -25.71
N GLY A 45 1.31 -4.60 -24.46
CA GLY A 45 -0.01 -5.07 -24.04
C GLY A 45 -0.41 -6.47 -24.54
N SER A 46 0.42 -7.16 -25.33
CA SER A 46 0.10 -8.49 -25.84
C SER A 46 0.17 -9.59 -24.77
N ILE A 47 0.89 -9.34 -23.66
CA ILE A 47 0.94 -10.23 -22.50
C ILE A 47 -0.24 -9.92 -21.59
N THR A 48 -1.27 -10.77 -21.64
CA THR A 48 -2.44 -10.70 -20.76
C THR A 48 -2.25 -11.60 -19.54
N ALA A 49 -3.07 -11.42 -18.49
CA ALA A 49 -3.02 -12.26 -17.29
C ALA A 49 -3.17 -13.76 -17.62
N ALA A 50 -3.99 -14.12 -18.61
CA ALA A 50 -4.21 -15.50 -19.02
C ALA A 50 -2.98 -16.17 -19.67
N LYS A 51 -2.00 -15.38 -20.13
CA LYS A 51 -0.73 -15.88 -20.70
C LYS A 51 0.35 -16.10 -19.64
N LEU A 52 0.15 -15.59 -18.43
CA LEU A 52 1.07 -15.78 -17.31
C LEU A 52 0.70 -17.04 -16.54
N ALA A 53 1.65 -17.95 -16.40
CA ALA A 53 1.48 -19.10 -15.51
C ALA A 53 1.37 -18.63 -14.05
N ALA A 54 0.80 -19.47 -13.19
CA ALA A 54 0.82 -19.23 -11.75
C ALA A 54 2.26 -19.05 -11.26
N SER A 55 2.50 -18.03 -10.44
CA SER A 55 3.82 -17.65 -9.93
C SER A 55 4.87 -17.27 -10.99
N ALA A 56 4.48 -16.99 -12.24
CA ALA A 56 5.42 -16.58 -13.28
C ALA A 56 6.11 -15.22 -13.01
N VAL A 57 5.55 -14.40 -12.13
CA VAL A 57 6.11 -13.10 -11.73
C VAL A 57 6.72 -13.24 -10.34
N GLU A 58 8.03 -13.43 -10.31
CA GLU A 58 8.83 -13.47 -9.08
C GLU A 58 9.24 -12.06 -8.63
N THR A 59 9.58 -11.89 -7.35
CA THR A 59 9.95 -10.58 -6.77
C THR A 59 11.06 -9.88 -7.55
N GLU A 60 12.08 -10.62 -7.97
CA GLU A 60 13.21 -10.13 -8.76
C GLU A 60 12.84 -9.62 -10.17
N LYS A 61 11.65 -9.96 -10.67
CA LYS A 61 11.14 -9.49 -11.97
C LYS A 61 10.38 -8.18 -11.85
N ILE A 62 10.07 -7.73 -10.64
CA ILE A 62 9.43 -6.45 -10.37
C ILE A 62 10.52 -5.40 -10.19
N LYS A 63 10.63 -4.49 -11.16
CA LYS A 63 11.58 -3.37 -11.09
C LYS A 63 11.23 -2.41 -9.94
N ASP A 64 12.22 -1.68 -9.46
CA ASP A 64 12.02 -0.59 -8.52
C ASP A 64 10.97 0.40 -9.03
N ALA A 65 10.08 0.84 -8.13
CA ALA A 65 8.95 1.72 -8.41
C ALA A 65 7.94 1.18 -9.45
N ALA A 66 7.99 -0.11 -9.84
CA ALA A 66 7.02 -0.68 -10.77
C ALA A 66 5.60 -0.77 -10.17
N VAL A 67 5.47 -0.87 -8.84
CA VAL A 67 4.18 -0.83 -8.14
C VAL A 67 3.97 0.58 -7.58
N THR A 68 3.14 1.35 -8.27
CA THR A 68 2.74 2.71 -7.88
C THR A 68 1.47 2.69 -7.05
N GLU A 69 1.13 3.80 -6.39
CA GLU A 69 -0.12 3.93 -5.61
C GLU A 69 -1.36 3.50 -6.40
N ALA A 70 -1.49 3.93 -7.67
CA ALA A 70 -2.62 3.57 -8.53
C ALA A 70 -2.74 2.06 -8.85
N LYS A 71 -1.70 1.26 -8.58
CA LYS A 71 -1.71 -0.21 -8.75
C LYS A 71 -2.10 -0.94 -7.46
N ILE A 72 -2.20 -0.24 -6.33
CA ILE A 72 -2.59 -0.80 -5.04
C ILE A 72 -4.06 -0.45 -4.82
N ALA A 73 -4.91 -1.48 -4.80
CA ALA A 73 -6.33 -1.30 -4.51
C ALA A 73 -6.57 -0.92 -3.04
N ASP A 74 -7.72 -0.31 -2.76
CA ASP A 74 -8.16 -0.03 -1.39
C ASP A 74 -8.16 -1.31 -0.54
N ALA A 75 -7.67 -1.19 0.69
CA ALA A 75 -7.51 -2.29 1.65
C ALA A 75 -6.62 -3.46 1.17
N ALA A 76 -5.86 -3.32 0.07
CA ALA A 76 -4.94 -4.36 -0.40
C ALA A 76 -3.80 -4.65 0.59
N VAL A 77 -3.41 -3.68 1.40
CA VAL A 77 -2.42 -3.81 2.47
C VAL A 77 -3.16 -3.94 3.81
N THR A 78 -3.18 -5.15 4.36
CA THR A 78 -3.78 -5.48 5.66
C THR A 78 -2.75 -5.29 6.77
N GLY A 79 -3.20 -5.23 8.03
CA GLY A 79 -2.30 -5.12 9.19
C GLY A 79 -1.22 -6.21 9.23
N GLU A 80 -1.57 -7.45 8.86
CA GLU A 80 -0.62 -8.58 8.79
C GLU A 80 0.50 -8.40 7.75
N LYS A 81 0.30 -7.55 6.74
CA LYS A 81 1.32 -7.23 5.73
C LYS A 81 2.27 -6.11 6.17
N ILE A 82 1.97 -5.46 7.30
CA ILE A 82 2.77 -4.37 7.87
C ILE A 82 3.62 -4.97 8.98
N ALA A 83 4.94 -4.92 8.83
CA ALA A 83 5.85 -5.40 9.87
C ALA A 83 5.80 -4.51 11.12
N ASP A 84 6.14 -5.08 12.27
CA ASP A 84 6.25 -4.35 13.52
C ASP A 84 7.26 -3.20 13.38
N GLY A 85 6.83 -1.99 13.77
CA GLY A 85 7.65 -0.78 13.66
C GLY A 85 7.81 -0.21 12.24
N ALA A 86 7.13 -0.77 11.22
CA ALA A 86 7.21 -0.24 9.86
C ALA A 86 6.58 1.16 9.70
N VAL A 87 5.62 1.51 10.56
CA VAL A 87 5.02 2.85 10.62
C VAL A 87 5.73 3.65 11.71
N THR A 88 6.73 4.41 11.31
CA THR A 88 7.53 5.32 12.16
C THR A 88 6.90 6.71 12.24
N ASP A 89 7.34 7.54 13.19
CA ASP A 89 6.78 8.88 13.43
C ASP A 89 6.76 9.78 12.19
N ASP A 90 7.77 9.69 11.32
CA ASP A 90 7.86 10.45 10.06
C ASP A 90 6.83 10.00 8.99
N LYS A 91 6.21 8.83 9.16
CA LYS A 91 5.13 8.34 8.29
C LYS A 91 3.75 8.79 8.77
N ILE A 92 3.66 9.40 9.95
CA ILE A 92 2.42 9.88 10.54
C ILE A 92 2.40 11.40 10.47
N ALA A 93 1.53 11.95 9.63
CA ALA A 93 1.35 13.40 9.57
C ALA A 93 0.78 13.94 10.89
N ALA A 94 1.29 15.10 11.32
CA ALA A 94 0.88 15.74 12.57
C ALA A 94 -0.64 16.01 12.57
N GLY A 95 -1.29 15.68 13.69
CA GLY A 95 -2.73 15.91 13.89
C GLY A 95 -3.66 14.92 13.18
N THR A 96 -3.15 13.84 12.58
CA THR A 96 -4.00 12.81 11.94
C THR A 96 -4.56 11.79 12.93
N ILE A 97 -3.88 11.58 14.07
CA ILE A 97 -4.33 10.69 15.13
C ILE A 97 -5.23 11.46 16.09
N ASN A 98 -6.54 11.25 15.95
CA ASN A 98 -7.56 11.84 16.80
C ASN A 98 -7.86 10.95 18.02
N ALA A 99 -8.48 11.53 19.06
CA ALA A 99 -8.75 10.84 20.32
C ALA A 99 -9.61 9.56 20.16
N ASP A 100 -10.48 9.50 19.14
CA ASP A 100 -11.30 8.32 18.82
C ASP A 100 -10.48 7.14 18.28
N LYS A 101 -9.25 7.39 17.83
CA LYS A 101 -8.31 6.36 17.35
C LYS A 101 -7.42 5.79 18.46
N LEU A 102 -7.52 6.33 19.67
CA LEU A 102 -6.70 5.92 20.81
C LEU A 102 -7.53 5.08 21.79
N ALA A 103 -6.98 3.96 22.21
CA ALA A 103 -7.60 3.18 23.29
C ALA A 103 -7.52 3.95 24.62
N PRO A 104 -8.45 3.70 25.57
CA PRO A 104 -8.38 4.27 26.91
C PRO A 104 -7.04 3.99 27.59
N GLY A 105 -6.42 5.02 28.17
CA GLY A 105 -5.14 4.89 28.89
C GLY A 105 -3.88 4.94 28.02
N VAL A 106 -3.99 5.10 26.69
CA VAL A 106 -2.81 5.24 25.79
C VAL A 106 -2.06 6.55 26.01
N ILE A 107 -2.77 7.64 26.33
CA ILE A 107 -2.14 8.92 26.66
C ILE A 107 -1.72 8.87 28.14
N PRO A 108 -0.41 8.91 28.45
CA PRO A 108 0.05 8.98 29.83
C PRO A 108 -0.51 10.25 30.48
N THR A 109 -0.97 10.18 31.72
CA THR A 109 -1.52 11.32 32.47
C THR A 109 -0.54 12.50 32.61
N ALA A 110 0.75 12.27 32.38
CA ALA A 110 1.76 13.32 32.30
C ALA A 110 1.67 14.18 31.02
N ALA A 111 1.11 13.66 29.92
CA ALA A 111 0.98 14.36 28.66
C ALA A 111 -0.22 15.33 28.63
N THR A 112 -1.22 15.15 29.50
CA THR A 112 -2.37 16.08 29.63
C THR A 112 -2.05 17.32 30.45
N THR A 113 -0.88 17.40 31.09
CA THR A 113 -0.43 18.57 31.86
C THR A 113 0.03 19.75 31.01
N SER A 114 0.08 19.62 29.68
CA SER A 114 0.49 20.68 28.75
C SER A 114 -0.70 21.23 27.94
N VAL A 115 -1.85 21.40 28.58
CA VAL A 115 -2.82 22.41 28.15
C VAL A 115 -2.88 23.48 29.23
N THR A 116 -2.35 24.65 28.86
CA THR A 116 -2.39 25.95 29.52
C THR A 116 -3.44 26.09 30.63
N GLY A 117 -3.02 25.95 31.90
CA GLY A 117 -3.84 26.35 33.05
C GLY A 117 -3.67 25.53 34.32
N LEU A 118 -2.56 25.78 35.04
CA LEU A 118 -2.29 25.72 36.50
C LEU A 118 -3.12 24.91 37.52
N VAL A 119 -4.03 24.01 37.16
CA VAL A 119 -4.67 23.10 38.10
C VAL A 119 -4.26 21.70 37.69
N LYS A 120 -3.43 21.05 38.52
CA LYS A 120 -3.35 19.59 38.51
C LYS A 120 -4.79 19.12 38.55
N GLN A 121 -5.28 18.50 37.48
CA GLN A 121 -6.60 17.89 37.46
C GLN A 121 -6.60 16.85 38.58
N ALA A 122 -6.97 17.27 39.80
CA ALA A 122 -7.41 16.35 40.82
C ALA A 122 -8.47 15.54 40.10
N ALA A 123 -8.23 14.24 40.00
CA ALA A 123 -9.07 13.31 39.26
C ALA A 123 -10.51 13.75 39.44
N HIS A 124 -11.23 13.92 38.33
CA HIS A 124 -12.66 14.14 38.38
C HIS A 124 -13.27 12.99 39.17
N VAL A 125 -13.48 13.18 40.48
CA VAL A 125 -14.26 12.27 41.29
C VAL A 125 -15.68 12.67 40.97
N ALA A 126 -16.24 12.04 39.94
CA ALA A 126 -17.66 12.13 39.67
C ALA A 126 -18.39 11.70 40.96
N ASP A 127 -19.13 12.62 41.57
CA ASP A 127 -20.15 12.26 42.55
C ASP A 127 -21.15 11.32 41.83
N PRO A 128 -21.55 10.18 42.42
CA PRO A 128 -22.65 9.36 41.88
C PRO A 128 -23.94 10.13 41.59
N ALA A 129 -24.12 11.37 42.09
CA ALA A 129 -25.29 12.22 41.85
C ALA A 129 -25.26 13.14 40.61
N GLY A 130 -24.18 13.19 39.82
CA GLY A 130 -24.22 13.77 38.47
C GLY A 130 -24.33 15.31 38.34
N GLU A 131 -24.26 16.08 39.43
CA GLU A 131 -24.13 17.54 39.34
C GLU A 131 -22.64 17.93 39.32
N ALA A 132 -22.24 18.71 38.31
CA ALA A 132 -20.89 19.25 38.28
C ALA A 132 -20.70 20.23 39.44
N PRO A 133 -19.59 20.17 40.19
CA PRO A 133 -19.36 21.06 41.32
C PRO A 133 -19.41 22.52 40.87
N THR A 134 -20.22 23.30 41.56
CA THR A 134 -20.40 24.73 41.32
C THR A 134 -19.13 25.51 41.67
N LYS A 135 -18.97 26.70 41.08
CA LYS A 135 -17.87 27.62 41.41
C LYS A 135 -17.84 27.95 42.92
N ALA A 136 -19.00 27.99 43.58
CA ALA A 136 -19.11 28.26 45.01
C ALA A 136 -18.52 27.12 45.85
N GLU A 137 -18.78 25.87 45.49
CA GLU A 137 -18.26 24.69 46.19
C GLU A 137 -16.73 24.60 46.07
N PHE A 138 -16.19 24.94 44.90
CA PHE A 138 -14.73 24.97 44.71
C PHE A 138 -14.06 26.06 45.56
N ILE A 139 -14.71 27.24 45.70
CA ILE A 139 -14.23 28.31 46.57
C ILE A 139 -14.31 27.90 48.04
N ALA A 140 -15.41 27.27 48.46
CA ALA A 140 -15.58 26.79 49.82
C ALA A 140 -14.52 25.75 50.20
N LEU A 141 -14.21 24.82 49.29
CA LEU A 141 -13.15 23.82 49.50
C LEU A 141 -11.77 24.48 49.60
N ARG A 142 -11.46 25.44 48.71
CA ARG A 142 -10.21 26.21 48.77
C ARG A 142 -10.08 26.92 50.13
N ASP A 143 -11.10 27.63 50.56
CA ASP A 143 -11.07 28.42 51.79
C ASP A 143 -10.97 27.51 53.03
N ALA A 144 -11.63 26.35 53.01
CA ALA A 144 -11.51 25.33 54.05
C ALA A 144 -10.08 24.76 54.14
N LEU A 145 -9.43 24.51 53.00
CA LEU A 145 -8.04 24.02 52.96
C LEU A 145 -7.04 25.08 53.45
N VAL A 146 -7.28 26.35 53.15
CA VAL A 146 -6.49 27.48 53.70
C VAL A 146 -6.68 27.56 55.21
N ALA A 147 -7.93 27.46 55.70
CA ALA A 147 -8.23 27.47 57.15
C ALA A 147 -7.62 26.26 57.88
N ALA A 148 -7.55 25.10 57.23
CA ALA A 148 -6.90 23.91 57.75
C ALA A 148 -5.36 23.95 57.67
N GLY A 149 -4.77 25.01 57.13
CA GLY A 149 -3.32 25.15 56.95
C GLY A 149 -2.72 24.21 55.91
N GLN A 150 -3.56 23.56 55.10
CA GLN A 150 -3.14 22.62 54.04
C GLN A 150 -2.71 23.35 52.75
N MET A 151 -3.02 24.64 52.65
CA MET A 151 -2.69 25.49 51.50
C MET A 151 -2.35 26.91 51.96
N ALA A 152 -1.38 27.55 51.30
CA ALA A 152 -1.09 28.97 51.53
C ALA A 152 -2.21 29.85 50.95
N ALA A 153 -2.59 30.91 51.66
CA ALA A 153 -3.47 31.94 51.10
C ALA A 153 -2.75 32.61 49.92
N ALA A 154 -3.41 32.61 48.76
CA ALA A 154 -2.93 33.29 47.56
C ALA A 154 -3.21 34.80 47.63
#